data_AF-A0A959SC24-F1
#
_entry.id   AF-A0A959SC24-F1
#
_cell.length_a   1.000
_cell.length_b   1.000
_cell.length_c   1.000
_cell.angle_alpha   90.00
_cell.angle_beta   90.00
_cell.angle_gamma   90.00
#
_symmetry.space_group_name_H-M   'P 1'
#
loop_
_entity.id
_entity.type
_entity.pdbx_description
1 polymer ?
#
loop_
_entity_poly.entity_id
_entity_poly.type
_entity_poly.pdbx_seq_one_letter_code
_entity_poly.pdbx_strand_id
1 'polypeptide(L)'
;MFTTRSIPFLFSFFLSASMLSAAPVGDRHVIVNEARLQALSAEDQRSVLELRDKLDAVLSTDRSSLDRSERKALRDEYRSLKKEMAHYNTGGTVIYLSTAGIIIILLLLIILL
;
A
#
# COMPACT_ATOMS: atom_id res chain seq x y z
N MET A 1 14.29 70.09 -7.01
CA MET A 1 14.10 70.05 -5.54
C MET A 1 13.32 68.79 -5.22
N PHE A 2 14.01 67.66 -4.99
CA PHE A 2 13.40 66.35 -4.74
C PHE A 2 13.77 65.92 -3.32
N THR A 3 12.81 65.96 -2.40
CA THR A 3 12.94 65.27 -1.11
C THR A 3 11.56 64.75 -0.69
N THR A 4 11.32 63.46 -0.94
CA THR A 4 10.27 62.66 -0.30
C THR A 4 10.99 61.57 0.50
N ARG A 5 10.86 61.57 1.84
CA ARG A 5 9.99 60.66 2.63
C ARG A 5 10.41 59.18 2.43
N SER A 6 10.63 58.32 3.43
CA SER A 6 10.32 58.30 4.86
C SER A 6 10.85 56.95 5.42
N ILE A 7 11.39 56.98 6.64
CA ILE A 7 11.65 55.85 7.57
C ILE A 7 10.29 55.21 7.99
N PRO A 8 10.12 53.98 8.56
CA PRO A 8 11.07 52.90 8.98
C PRO A 8 10.68 51.44 8.61
N PHE A 9 11.65 50.55 8.86
CA PHE A 9 11.49 49.18 9.38
C PHE A 9 10.26 48.96 10.28
N LEU A 10 9.43 47.95 9.96
CA LEU A 10 8.68 47.05 10.88
C LEU A 10 7.40 46.55 10.19
N PHE A 11 7.45 45.40 9.52
CA PHE A 11 6.36 44.43 9.62
C PHE A 11 6.71 43.08 8.97
N SER A 12 6.42 42.02 9.73
CA SER A 12 6.09 40.67 9.26
C SER A 12 7.23 39.79 8.74
N PHE A 13 7.83 39.05 9.68
CA PHE A 13 8.31 37.69 9.46
C PHE A 13 7.10 36.81 9.09
N PHE A 14 6.82 36.69 7.80
CA PHE A 14 5.74 35.85 7.27
C PHE A 14 6.20 34.39 7.32
N LEU A 15 5.84 33.70 8.41
CA LEU A 15 6.07 32.27 8.61
C LEU A 15 5.31 31.49 7.53
N SER A 16 5.97 31.16 6.42
CA SER A 16 5.42 30.29 5.38
C SER A 16 5.36 28.86 5.90
N ALA A 17 4.24 28.50 6.51
CA ALA A 17 3.89 27.10 6.74
C ALA A 17 3.68 26.45 5.36
N SER A 18 4.72 25.81 4.84
CA SER A 18 4.66 24.96 3.66
C SER A 18 3.62 23.88 3.94
N MET A 19 2.45 23.97 3.29
CA MET A 19 1.43 22.94 3.36
C MET A 19 2.01 21.64 2.84
N LEU A 20 2.19 20.67 3.74
CA LEU A 20 2.56 19.31 3.38
C LEU A 20 1.32 18.66 2.73
N SER A 21 1.30 18.64 1.40
CA SER A 21 0.27 17.91 0.66
C SER A 21 0.44 16.42 0.92
N ALA A 22 -0.53 15.82 1.61
CA ALA A 22 -0.57 14.38 1.81
C ALA A 22 -0.89 13.70 0.47
N ALA A 23 0.06 12.91 -0.04
CA ALA A 23 -0.16 12.11 -1.23
C ALA A 23 -1.28 11.07 -0.96
N PRO A 24 -2.18 10.81 -1.93
CA PRO A 24 -3.18 9.78 -1.79
C PRO A 24 -2.49 8.43 -1.58
N VAL A 25 -2.80 7.78 -0.44
CA VAL A 25 -2.32 6.43 -0.15
C VAL A 25 -2.91 5.49 -1.20
N GLY A 26 -2.06 5.01 -2.12
CA GLY A 26 -2.48 4.24 -3.29
C GLY A 26 -3.25 2.96 -2.96
N ASP A 27 -4.11 2.57 -3.89
CA ASP A 27 -4.96 1.38 -3.79
C ASP A 27 -4.15 0.10 -3.56
N ARG A 28 -4.70 -0.74 -2.67
CA ARG A 28 -4.13 -2.05 -2.36
C ARG A 28 -4.48 -3.02 -3.48
N HIS A 29 -3.54 -3.20 -4.40
CA HIS A 29 -3.63 -4.23 -5.44
C HIS A 29 -2.55 -5.31 -5.23
N VAL A 30 -2.79 -6.48 -5.81
CA VAL A 30 -1.87 -7.61 -5.82
C VAL A 30 -1.01 -7.55 -7.07
N ILE A 31 0.29 -7.81 -6.90
CA ILE A 31 1.26 -7.86 -7.98
C ILE A 31 1.84 -9.27 -8.02
N VAL A 32 1.90 -9.88 -9.21
CA VAL A 32 2.52 -11.19 -9.41
C VAL A 32 3.84 -11.01 -10.11
N ASN A 33 4.87 -11.72 -9.67
CA ASN A 33 6.17 -11.75 -10.35
C ASN A 33 6.14 -12.79 -11.46
N GLU A 34 6.01 -12.29 -12.69
CA GLU A 34 5.87 -13.11 -13.90
C GLU A 34 7.08 -14.03 -14.14
N ALA A 35 8.30 -13.59 -13.84
CA ALA A 35 9.50 -14.40 -14.01
C ALA A 35 9.50 -15.62 -13.06
N ARG A 36 9.00 -15.45 -11.83
CA ARG A 36 8.85 -16.55 -10.88
C ARG A 36 7.63 -17.42 -11.18
N LEU A 37 6.54 -16.80 -11.65
CA LEU A 37 5.35 -17.52 -12.10
C LEU A 37 5.69 -18.51 -13.22
N GLN A 38 6.46 -18.07 -14.22
CA GLN A 38 6.89 -18.93 -15.34
C GLN A 38 7.82 -20.08 -14.92
N ALA A 39 8.49 -19.96 -13.77
CA ALA A 39 9.33 -21.02 -13.21
C ALA A 39 8.52 -22.11 -12.47
N LEU A 40 7.23 -21.89 -12.22
CA LEU A 40 6.33 -22.86 -11.60
C LEU A 40 5.71 -23.79 -12.64
N SER A 41 5.14 -24.91 -12.19
CA SER A 41 4.37 -25.82 -13.05
C SER A 41 3.13 -25.12 -13.61
N ALA A 42 2.59 -25.61 -14.74
CA ALA A 42 1.38 -25.02 -15.34
C ALA A 42 0.15 -25.09 -14.43
N GLU A 43 0.11 -26.06 -13.51
CA GLU A 43 -0.94 -26.18 -12.50
C GLU A 43 -0.78 -25.11 -11.41
N ASP A 44 0.44 -24.96 -10.87
CA ASP A 44 0.74 -23.94 -9.86
C ASP A 44 0.54 -22.52 -10.40
N GLN A 45 0.85 -22.28 -11.68
CA GLN A 45 0.62 -20.99 -12.34
C GLN A 45 -0.86 -20.60 -12.30
N ARG A 46 -1.76 -21.55 -12.61
CA ARG A 46 -3.21 -21.31 -12.55
C ARG A 46 -3.66 -21.01 -11.14
N SER A 47 -3.20 -21.80 -10.17
CA SER A 47 -3.52 -21.59 -8.75
C SER A 47 -3.07 -20.21 -8.26
N VAL A 48 -1.88 -19.76 -8.65
CA VAL A 48 -1.37 -18.42 -8.30
C VAL A 48 -2.21 -17.30 -8.91
N LEU A 49 -2.62 -17.44 -10.18
CA LEU A 49 -3.47 -16.44 -10.85
C LEU A 49 -4.87 -16.38 -10.23
N GLU A 50 -5.48 -17.53 -9.94
CA GLU A 50 -6.76 -17.59 -9.22
C GLU A 50 -6.67 -16.97 -7.84
N LEU A 51 -5.58 -17.21 -7.11
CA LEU A 51 -5.33 -16.61 -5.81
C LEU A 51 -5.20 -15.10 -5.90
N ARG A 52 -4.49 -14.60 -6.90
CA ARG A 52 -4.36 -13.17 -7.16
C ARG A 52 -5.73 -12.54 -7.38
N ASP A 53 -6.57 -13.15 -8.21
CA ASP A 53 -7.90 -12.58 -8.54
C ASP A 53 -8.82 -12.56 -7.32
N LYS A 54 -8.84 -13.64 -6.53
CA LYS A 54 -9.59 -13.71 -5.26
C LYS A 54 -9.11 -12.64 -4.28
N LEU A 55 -7.80 -12.46 -4.16
CA LEU A 55 -7.24 -11.49 -3.23
C LEU A 55 -7.53 -10.04 -3.66
N ASP A 56 -7.43 -9.74 -4.96
CA ASP A 56 -7.81 -8.44 -5.51
C ASP A 56 -9.31 -8.14 -5.27
N ALA A 57 -10.19 -9.13 -5.42
CA ALA A 57 -11.61 -8.98 -5.10
C ALA A 57 -11.84 -8.62 -3.61
N VAL A 58 -11.17 -9.31 -2.69
CA VAL A 58 -11.27 -9.06 -1.23
C VAL A 58 -10.67 -7.70 -0.83
N LEU A 59 -9.65 -7.23 -1.55
CA LEU A 59 -9.04 -5.93 -1.31
C LEU A 59 -9.85 -4.77 -1.87
N SER A 60 -10.51 -4.96 -3.02
CA SER A 60 -11.35 -3.96 -3.68
C SER A 60 -12.78 -3.90 -3.14
N THR A 61 -13.17 -4.83 -2.25
CA THR A 61 -14.48 -4.79 -1.59
C THR A 61 -14.63 -3.51 -0.77
N ASP A 62 -15.64 -2.69 -1.08
CA ASP A 62 -16.03 -1.56 -0.23
C ASP A 62 -16.54 -2.07 1.13
N ARG A 63 -15.95 -1.55 2.20
CA ARG A 63 -16.21 -1.99 3.57
C ARG A 63 -17.05 -0.99 4.36
N SER A 64 -17.42 0.13 3.74
CA SER A 64 -18.14 1.23 4.37
C SER A 64 -19.53 0.83 4.88
N SER A 65 -20.18 -0.10 4.17
CA SER A 65 -21.54 -0.59 4.44
C SER A 65 -21.60 -1.90 5.23
N LEU A 66 -20.46 -2.51 5.56
CA LEU A 66 -20.40 -3.85 6.16
C LEU A 66 -20.53 -3.83 7.68
N ASP A 67 -21.32 -4.76 8.21
CA ASP A 67 -21.40 -5.00 9.65
C ASP A 67 -20.09 -5.59 10.20
N ARG A 68 -19.92 -5.53 11.53
CA ARG A 68 -18.76 -6.05 12.25
C ARG A 68 -18.50 -7.53 11.94
N SER A 69 -19.57 -8.33 11.79
CA SER A 69 -19.50 -9.76 11.46
C SER A 69 -18.94 -10.00 10.05
N GLU A 70 -19.46 -9.29 9.05
CA GLU A 70 -19.04 -9.36 7.65
C GLU A 70 -17.60 -8.85 7.46
N ARG A 71 -17.25 -7.74 8.12
CA ARG A 71 -15.86 -7.26 8.15
C ARG A 71 -14.92 -8.28 8.77
N LYS A 72 -15.37 -9.08 9.73
CA LYS A 72 -14.57 -10.17 10.31
C LYS A 72 -14.38 -11.30 9.31
N ALA A 73 -15.45 -11.72 8.64
CA ALA A 73 -15.38 -12.72 7.59
C ALA A 73 -14.38 -12.34 6.50
N LEU A 74 -14.42 -11.11 5.97
CA LEU A 74 -13.45 -10.64 4.97
C LEU A 74 -12.00 -10.63 5.46
N ARG A 75 -11.77 -10.30 6.74
CA ARG A 75 -10.40 -10.37 7.31
C ARG A 75 -9.92 -11.80 7.43
N ASP A 76 -10.81 -12.71 7.81
CA ASP A 76 -10.48 -14.13 7.98
C ASP A 76 -10.22 -14.77 6.60
N GLU A 77 -11.02 -14.44 5.59
CA GLU A 77 -10.81 -14.82 4.18
C GLU A 77 -9.47 -14.28 3.65
N TYR A 78 -9.21 -12.98 3.79
CA TYR A 78 -7.93 -12.39 3.40
C TYR A 78 -6.73 -13.07 4.06
N ARG A 79 -6.83 -13.43 5.35
CA ARG A 79 -5.79 -14.16 6.07
C ARG A 79 -5.60 -15.57 5.53
N SER A 80 -6.67 -16.25 5.17
CA SER A 80 -6.62 -17.59 4.57
C SER A 80 -5.89 -17.54 3.23
N LEU A 81 -6.34 -16.66 2.33
CA LEU A 81 -5.72 -16.48 1.03
C LEU A 81 -4.24 -16.07 1.16
N LYS A 82 -3.90 -15.20 2.13
CA LYS A 82 -2.50 -14.85 2.41
C LYS A 82 -1.63 -16.04 2.86
N LYS A 83 -2.18 -16.98 3.63
CA LYS A 83 -1.45 -18.20 4.00
C LYS A 83 -1.22 -19.09 2.79
N GLU A 84 -2.22 -19.19 1.92
CA GLU A 84 -2.11 -19.95 0.67
C GLU A 84 -1.05 -19.32 -0.26
N MET A 85 -1.05 -17.99 -0.41
CA MET A 85 0.03 -17.27 -1.12
C MET A 85 1.42 -17.53 -0.52
N ALA A 86 1.52 -17.67 0.80
CA ALA A 86 2.80 -17.93 1.46
C ALA A 86 3.40 -19.30 1.08
N HIS A 87 2.55 -20.28 0.76
CA HIS A 87 3.00 -21.59 0.27
C HIS A 87 3.79 -21.45 -1.04
N TYR A 88 3.26 -20.66 -1.98
CA TYR A 88 3.91 -20.36 -3.26
C TYR A 88 5.14 -19.46 -3.14
N ASN A 89 5.29 -18.74 -2.03
CA ASN A 89 6.44 -17.87 -1.77
C ASN A 89 7.67 -18.60 -1.18
N THR A 90 7.63 -19.95 -1.07
CA THR A 90 8.72 -20.76 -0.53
C THR A 90 9.87 -20.85 -1.55
N GLY A 91 10.89 -20.01 -1.42
CA GLY A 91 12.03 -19.93 -2.37
C GLY A 91 12.15 -18.58 -3.11
N GLY A 92 11.29 -17.62 -2.78
CA GLY A 92 11.25 -16.27 -3.33
C GLY A 92 9.82 -15.75 -3.38
N THR A 93 9.62 -14.44 -3.38
CA THR A 93 8.27 -13.84 -3.40
C THR A 93 7.68 -13.91 -4.80
N VAL A 94 6.65 -14.73 -5.01
CA VAL A 94 5.87 -14.86 -6.25
C VAL A 94 4.72 -13.86 -6.28
N ILE A 95 4.07 -13.61 -5.13
CA ILE A 95 2.95 -12.68 -5.00
C ILE A 95 3.31 -11.56 -4.01
N TYR A 96 3.19 -10.31 -4.46
CA TYR A 96 3.44 -9.07 -3.71
C TYR A 96 2.14 -8.31 -3.47
N LEU A 97 2.12 -7.54 -2.39
CA LEU A 97 1.04 -6.60 -2.09
C LEU A 97 1.56 -5.18 -2.34
N SER A 98 0.74 -4.34 -2.99
CA SER A 98 0.97 -2.94 -3.40
C SER A 98 1.85 -2.08 -2.46
N THR A 99 2.44 -1.02 -3.03
CA THR A 99 3.45 -0.09 -2.49
C THR A 99 3.29 0.29 -1.01
N ALA A 100 2.07 0.53 -0.50
CA ALA A 100 1.84 0.81 0.92
C ALA A 100 2.11 -0.39 1.86
N GLY A 101 1.82 -1.62 1.41
CA GLY A 101 2.05 -2.86 2.17
C GLY A 101 3.54 -3.22 2.29
N ILE A 102 4.31 -2.94 1.24
CA ILE A 102 5.78 -3.10 1.22
C ILE A 102 6.47 -2.07 2.14
N ILE A 103 6.00 -0.82 2.17
CA ILE A 103 6.55 0.24 3.04
C ILE A 103 6.44 -0.13 4.53
N ILE A 104 5.34 -0.73 4.96
CA ILE A 104 5.15 -1.19 6.36
C ILE A 104 6.10 -2.34 6.73
N ILE A 105 6.32 -3.30 5.82
CA ILE A 105 7.26 -4.41 6.06
C ILE A 105 8.70 -3.89 6.18
N LEU A 106 9.09 -2.93 5.32
CA LEU A 106 10.39 -2.26 5.38
C LEU A 106 10.60 -1.47 6.68
N LEU A 107 9.58 -0.76 7.17
CA LEU A 107 9.66 -0.02 8.44
C LEU A 107 9.82 -0.96 9.64
N LEU A 108 9.08 -2.07 9.69
CA LEU A 108 9.19 -3.05 10.78
C LEU A 108 10.57 -3.73 10.84
N LEU A 109 11.20 -3.98 9.69
CA LEU A 109 12.55 -4.53 9.61
C LEU A 109 13.61 -3.58 10.18
N ILE A 110 13.40 -2.27 10.10
CA ILE A 110 14.32 -1.25 10.62
C ILE A 110 14.17 -1.05 12.13
N ILE A 111 12.98 -1.29 12.70
CA ILE A 111 12.74 -1.18 14.15
C ILE A 111 13.31 -2.40 14.90
N LEU A 112 13.36 -3.57 14.24
CA LEU A 112 13.73 -4.84 14.83
C LEU A 112 15.20 -5.24 14.60
N LEU A 113 15.93 -4.49 13.77
CA LEU A 113 17.37 -4.60 13.51
C LEU A 113 18.15 -3.63 14.42
#